data_AF-A0A950KFF6-F1
#
_entry.id   AF-A0A950KFF6-F1
#
_cell.length_a   1.000
_cell.length_b   1.000
_cell.length_c   1.000
_cell.angle_alpha   90.00
_cell.angle_beta   90.00
_cell.angle_gamma   90.00
#
_symmetry.space_group_name_H-M   'P 1'
#
loop_
_entity.id
_entity.type
_entity.pdbx_description
1 polymer ?
#
loop_
_entity_poly.entity_id
_entity_poly.type
_entity_poly.pdbx_seq_one_letter_code
_entity_poly.pdbx_strand_id
1 'polypeptide(L)'
;MTSISSLSILGSAAGGTGTSTASSPELTVLGYAAESGSSDSTSSGGVFGIIASSSATSNIQTILQNEQTQQSKTAFYDNVANYLSALQSGQIQPSTTWQTNAAYLQQTGQPFVVTLDSKGQPQVTLQSQAALSRYSPAQQTILQNALSQLSDMASKIQANTTNQNWLNDLNDVEPSLLAIHAGLITPSSGWQSQAAALAATGLPFKVAIDSQGNLTVENQLQGDVTDVPASEQPILATALGQLQTVLQTGIAPLGWEAQALTYSQEGQDYYLDVDPVTQNVVVKTNSAENIVPDFMNTPPYADIGANTPWLQQAANFIQSGTGFYLDIGSNGQVIVRQNNGQGINTWNQPIDQAMQNPIINLLT
;
A
#
# COMPACT_ATOMS: atom_id res chain seq x y z
N MET A 1 -2.97 11.50 25.30
CA MET A 1 -1.51 11.54 25.57
C MET A 1 -1.15 10.31 26.37
N THR A 2 -0.57 9.31 25.72
CA THR A 2 -0.06 8.10 26.37
C THR A 2 1.31 7.81 25.77
N SER A 3 2.31 7.97 26.64
CA SER A 3 3.74 7.78 26.40
C SER A 3 4.04 6.27 26.27
N ILE A 4 4.85 5.89 25.28
CA ILE A 4 5.43 4.54 25.21
C ILE A 4 6.94 4.67 25.42
N SER A 5 7.39 3.99 26.46
CA SER A 5 8.76 3.96 26.97
C SER A 5 9.71 3.23 26.03
N SER A 6 10.81 3.90 25.69
CA SER A 6 11.97 3.30 25.03
C SER A 6 12.77 2.43 26.02
N LEU A 7 12.92 1.14 25.69
CA LEU A 7 13.83 0.22 26.38
C LEU A 7 15.27 0.48 25.91
N SER A 8 16.08 1.06 26.79
CA SER A 8 17.53 1.16 26.68
C SER A 8 18.19 -0.04 27.36
N ILE A 9 19.05 -0.77 26.65
CA ILE A 9 19.99 -1.72 27.27
C ILE A 9 21.37 -1.08 27.27
N LEU A 10 21.79 -0.66 28.46
CA LEU A 10 23.16 -0.22 28.76
C LEU A 10 23.97 -1.44 29.21
N GLY A 11 25.12 -1.67 28.57
CA GLY A 11 26.19 -2.52 29.06
C GLY A 11 27.47 -1.69 29.16
N SER A 12 27.89 -1.45 30.40
CA SER A 12 28.88 -0.49 30.90
C SER A 12 30.35 -0.79 30.55
N ALA A 13 31.13 0.27 30.33
CA ALA A 13 32.57 0.31 30.65
C ALA A 13 32.97 1.74 31.06
N ALA A 14 33.59 1.85 32.23
CA ALA A 14 33.98 3.09 32.87
C ALA A 14 35.42 3.50 32.53
N GLY A 15 35.61 4.81 32.32
CA GLY A 15 36.71 5.63 32.85
C GLY A 15 38.16 5.38 32.39
N GLY A 16 38.75 6.37 31.71
CA GLY A 16 40.20 6.50 31.63
C GLY A 16 40.69 7.49 30.57
N THR A 17 40.92 8.75 30.97
CA THR A 17 41.58 9.79 30.18
C THR A 17 43.04 9.41 29.86
N GLY A 18 43.47 9.56 28.61
CA GLY A 18 44.87 9.40 28.21
C GLY A 18 45.09 9.68 26.73
N THR A 19 46.12 10.44 26.43
CA THR A 19 46.45 11.11 25.16
C THR A 19 46.98 10.21 24.04
N SER A 20 46.60 10.58 22.81
CA SER A 20 47.38 10.59 21.56
C SER A 20 47.87 9.30 20.87
N THR A 21 47.79 9.40 19.54
CA THR A 21 48.47 8.68 18.44
C THR A 21 47.82 7.41 17.86
N ALA A 22 47.79 7.42 16.54
CA ALA A 22 47.04 6.58 15.63
C ALA A 22 47.69 5.23 15.36
N SER A 23 46.90 4.17 15.16
CA SER A 23 47.14 3.09 14.18
C SER A 23 45.85 2.27 13.99
N SER A 24 45.55 1.87 12.74
CA SER A 24 44.46 0.95 12.37
C SER A 24 44.50 -0.39 13.11
N PRO A 25 43.37 -1.12 13.16
CA PRO A 25 43.40 -2.58 12.93
C PRO A 25 42.27 -2.99 11.96
N GLU A 26 42.55 -3.66 10.84
CA GLU A 26 42.96 -5.06 10.67
C GLU A 26 41.90 -6.09 11.08
N LEU A 27 41.42 -6.82 10.05
CA LEU A 27 40.56 -7.98 10.13
C LEU A 27 41.19 -9.08 10.99
N THR A 28 40.41 -9.60 11.94
CA THR A 28 40.72 -10.85 12.63
C THR A 28 40.46 -12.02 11.69
N VAL A 29 41.53 -12.62 11.16
CA VAL A 29 41.51 -13.94 10.52
C VAL A 29 41.63 -14.99 11.62
N LEU A 30 40.59 -15.81 11.79
CA LEU A 30 40.64 -17.00 12.64
C LEU A 30 41.50 -18.08 11.96
N GLY A 31 42.74 -18.20 12.42
CA GLY A 31 43.67 -19.25 12.00
C GLY A 31 43.27 -20.61 12.57
N TYR A 32 43.11 -21.61 11.69
CA TYR A 32 43.25 -23.01 12.07
C TYR A 32 44.73 -23.39 12.00
N ALA A 33 45.24 -23.94 13.10
CA ALA A 33 46.63 -24.32 13.29
C ALA A 33 47.04 -25.45 12.34
N ALA A 34 48.16 -25.26 11.64
CA ALA A 34 48.92 -26.33 11.01
C ALA A 34 50.00 -26.79 12.01
N GLU A 35 49.85 -27.99 12.56
CA GLU A 35 50.86 -28.61 13.39
C GLU A 35 51.91 -29.27 12.48
N SER A 36 53.11 -28.69 12.44
CA SER A 36 54.25 -29.23 11.72
C SER A 36 55.04 -30.17 12.61
N GLY A 37 54.97 -31.48 12.36
CA GLY A 37 55.88 -32.48 12.92
C GLY A 37 56.67 -33.16 11.81
N SER A 38 57.98 -32.90 11.73
CA SER A 38 58.91 -33.68 10.90
C SER A 38 59.55 -34.79 11.73
N SER A 39 59.57 -36.03 11.24
CA SER A 39 60.80 -36.84 11.04
C SER A 39 60.49 -38.28 10.60
N ASP A 40 61.08 -38.62 9.46
CA ASP A 40 61.65 -39.89 8.99
C ASP A 40 60.96 -41.28 9.10
N SER A 41 60.99 -41.91 7.92
CA SER A 41 61.32 -43.31 7.62
C SER A 41 60.20 -44.37 7.43
N THR A 42 60.25 -44.93 6.21
CA THR A 42 59.96 -46.33 5.81
C THR A 42 58.52 -46.84 5.58
N SER A 43 58.25 -47.03 4.28
CA SER A 43 57.55 -48.15 3.66
C SER A 43 56.01 -48.17 3.57
N SER A 44 55.60 -48.54 2.34
CA SER A 44 54.41 -49.33 2.00
C SER A 44 53.05 -48.64 1.96
N GLY A 45 52.65 -48.32 0.72
CA GLY A 45 51.33 -48.71 0.20
C GLY A 45 50.15 -47.78 0.53
N GLY A 46 49.82 -46.90 -0.41
CA GLY A 46 48.54 -46.18 -0.40
C GLY A 46 48.27 -45.51 -1.74
N VAL A 47 47.31 -46.05 -2.50
CA VAL A 47 46.88 -45.66 -3.86
C VAL A 47 46.07 -44.34 -3.85
N PHE A 48 46.52 -43.33 -3.11
CA PHE A 48 45.83 -42.03 -3.01
C PHE A 48 46.77 -40.82 -3.21
N GLY A 49 47.97 -41.05 -3.74
CA GLY A 49 48.83 -39.98 -4.22
C GLY A 49 48.45 -39.59 -5.66
N ILE A 50 48.28 -38.30 -5.89
CA ILE A 50 48.11 -37.62 -7.20
C ILE A 50 46.65 -37.43 -7.64
N ILE A 51 45.88 -36.60 -6.92
CA ILE A 51 45.13 -35.46 -7.52
C ILE A 51 45.18 -34.29 -6.52
N ALA A 52 46.39 -33.82 -6.20
CA ALA A 52 46.58 -32.51 -5.58
C ALA A 52 47.24 -31.59 -6.61
N SER A 53 46.57 -31.39 -7.76
CA SER A 53 46.87 -30.26 -8.62
C SER A 53 46.21 -29.03 -8.00
N SER A 54 46.98 -27.96 -7.81
CA SER A 54 46.58 -26.63 -7.34
C SER A 54 45.27 -26.08 -7.96
N SER A 55 44.89 -26.59 -9.13
CA SER A 55 43.61 -26.34 -9.81
C SER A 55 42.38 -26.85 -9.05
N ALA A 56 42.47 -28.00 -8.36
CA ALA A 56 41.34 -28.61 -7.64
C ALA A 56 41.03 -27.86 -6.33
N THR A 57 42.06 -27.42 -5.61
CA THR A 57 41.92 -26.59 -4.40
C THR A 57 41.41 -25.19 -4.74
N SER A 58 41.88 -24.59 -5.84
CA SER A 58 41.35 -23.32 -6.35
C SER A 58 39.88 -23.45 -6.79
N ASN A 59 39.49 -24.60 -7.38
CA ASN A 59 38.12 -24.87 -7.77
C ASN A 59 37.21 -25.08 -6.55
N ILE A 60 37.64 -25.84 -5.54
CA ILE A 60 36.87 -26.05 -4.31
C ILE A 60 36.70 -24.74 -3.53
N GLN A 61 37.75 -23.91 -3.45
CA GLN A 61 37.67 -22.63 -2.77
C GLN A 61 36.80 -21.60 -3.52
N THR A 62 36.84 -21.62 -4.86
CA THR A 62 35.93 -20.83 -5.70
C THR A 62 34.48 -21.31 -5.55
N ILE A 63 34.25 -22.63 -5.50
CA ILE A 63 32.93 -23.21 -5.26
C ILE A 63 32.40 -22.80 -3.88
N LEU A 64 33.20 -22.95 -2.82
CA LEU A 64 32.82 -22.56 -1.45
C LEU A 64 32.55 -21.05 -1.32
N GLN A 65 33.36 -20.20 -1.96
CA GLN A 65 33.13 -18.75 -1.98
C GLN A 65 31.87 -18.38 -2.77
N ASN A 66 31.61 -19.07 -3.88
CA ASN A 66 30.37 -18.90 -4.64
C ASN A 66 29.16 -19.37 -3.83
N GLU A 67 29.25 -20.50 -3.13
CA GLU A 67 28.17 -21.00 -2.26
C GLU A 67 27.89 -20.05 -1.07
N GLN A 68 28.93 -19.54 -0.39
CA GLN A 68 28.78 -18.55 0.67
C GLN A 68 28.16 -17.24 0.16
N THR A 69 28.55 -16.81 -1.05
CA THR A 69 27.98 -15.63 -1.70
C THR A 69 26.51 -15.84 -2.05
N GLN A 70 26.13 -17.03 -2.54
CA GLN A 70 24.75 -17.37 -2.88
C GLN A 70 23.85 -17.56 -1.65
N GLN A 71 24.37 -18.15 -0.57
CA GLN A 71 23.67 -18.24 0.72
C GLN A 71 23.42 -16.84 1.29
N SER A 72 24.43 -15.97 1.23
CA SER A 72 24.32 -14.58 1.70
C SER A 72 23.29 -13.78 0.89
N LYS A 73 23.22 -13.98 -0.44
CA LYS A 73 22.19 -13.39 -1.30
C LYS A 73 20.80 -13.94 -1.01
N THR A 74 20.66 -15.24 -0.78
CA THR A 74 19.37 -15.87 -0.47
C THR A 74 18.82 -15.33 0.85
N ALA A 75 19.63 -15.32 1.92
CA ALA A 75 19.24 -14.74 3.21
C ALA A 75 18.87 -13.25 3.09
N PHE A 76 19.57 -12.51 2.22
CA PHE A 76 19.21 -11.12 1.93
C PHE A 76 17.84 -11.01 1.24
N TYR A 77 17.56 -11.82 0.22
CA TYR A 77 16.27 -11.82 -0.47
C TYR A 77 15.12 -12.22 0.46
N ASP A 78 15.35 -13.16 1.38
CA ASP A 78 14.38 -13.51 2.42
C ASP A 78 14.11 -12.33 3.36
N ASN A 79 15.16 -11.58 3.76
CA ASN A 79 14.97 -10.37 4.57
C ASN A 79 14.17 -9.29 3.83
N VAL A 80 14.42 -9.07 2.54
CA VAL A 80 13.61 -8.12 1.74
C VAL A 80 12.17 -8.61 1.61
N ALA A 81 11.95 -9.90 1.36
CA ALA A 81 10.61 -10.48 1.28
C ALA A 81 9.82 -10.35 2.59
N ASN A 82 10.47 -10.59 3.73
CA ASN A 82 9.90 -10.37 5.06
C ASN A 82 9.52 -8.90 5.25
N TYR A 83 10.37 -7.98 4.79
CA TYR A 83 10.08 -6.55 4.84
C TYR A 83 8.88 -6.18 3.95
N LEU A 84 8.80 -6.67 2.71
CA LEU A 84 7.65 -6.43 1.82
C LEU A 84 6.33 -6.97 2.40
N SER A 85 6.38 -8.09 3.11
CA SER A 85 5.23 -8.67 3.81
C SER A 85 4.83 -7.84 5.03
N ALA A 86 5.81 -7.34 5.79
CA ALA A 86 5.57 -6.46 6.92
C ALA A 86 5.00 -5.09 6.47
N LEU A 87 5.48 -4.55 5.34
CA LEU A 87 4.90 -3.36 4.69
C LEU A 87 3.44 -3.61 4.30
N GLN A 88 3.15 -4.73 3.63
CA GLN A 88 1.79 -5.11 3.22
C GLN A 88 0.83 -5.14 4.43
N SER A 89 1.29 -5.65 5.58
CA SER A 89 0.49 -5.72 6.81
C SER A 89 0.42 -4.41 7.62
N GLY A 90 1.08 -3.34 7.18
CA GLY A 90 1.13 -2.05 7.89
C GLY A 90 1.94 -2.07 9.19
N GLN A 91 2.70 -3.14 9.46
CA GLN A 91 3.50 -3.29 10.69
C GLN A 91 4.69 -2.35 10.75
N ILE A 92 5.16 -1.88 9.59
CA ILE A 92 6.34 -1.04 9.45
C ILE A 92 6.05 0.09 8.47
N GLN A 93 6.75 1.21 8.66
CA GLN A 93 6.69 2.36 7.76
C GLN A 93 7.95 2.40 6.88
N PRO A 94 7.82 2.77 5.60
CA PRO A 94 8.97 2.92 4.72
C PRO A 94 9.83 4.11 5.18
N SER A 95 11.14 3.90 5.28
CA SER A 95 12.11 4.93 5.71
C SER A 95 13.19 5.22 4.68
N THR A 96 13.34 4.35 3.68
CA THR A 96 14.31 4.51 2.58
C THR A 96 13.61 4.55 1.23
N THR A 97 14.31 5.01 0.19
CA THR A 97 13.75 5.18 -1.15
C THR A 97 13.18 3.90 -1.72
N TRP A 98 13.89 2.76 -1.64
CA TRP A 98 13.40 1.49 -2.18
C TRP A 98 12.13 1.01 -1.46
N GLN A 99 12.01 1.27 -0.15
CA GLN A 99 10.84 0.89 0.66
C GLN A 99 9.64 1.74 0.29
N THR A 100 9.86 3.04 0.09
CA THR A 100 8.81 3.97 -0.35
C THR A 100 8.31 3.58 -1.73
N ASN A 101 9.21 3.25 -2.65
CA ASN A 101 8.86 2.76 -3.98
C ASN A 101 8.10 1.43 -3.91
N ALA A 102 8.54 0.48 -3.09
CA ALA A 102 7.84 -0.79 -2.90
C ALA A 102 6.42 -0.57 -2.36
N ALA A 103 6.27 0.22 -1.31
CA ALA A 103 4.98 0.53 -0.71
C ALA A 103 4.02 1.16 -1.73
N TYR A 104 4.51 2.14 -2.50
CA TYR A 104 3.72 2.77 -3.58
C TYR A 104 3.30 1.76 -4.66
N LEU A 105 4.22 0.91 -5.12
CA LEU A 105 3.93 -0.07 -6.18
C LEU A 105 3.00 -1.19 -5.68
N GLN A 106 3.13 -1.63 -4.43
CA GLN A 106 2.18 -2.54 -3.78
C GLN A 106 0.79 -1.92 -3.66
N GLN A 107 0.71 -0.66 -3.23
CA GLN A 107 -0.55 0.07 -3.08
C GLN A 107 -1.25 0.30 -4.43
N THR A 108 -0.48 0.63 -5.46
CA THR A 108 -1.01 0.88 -6.82
C THR A 108 -1.15 -0.38 -7.68
N GLY A 109 -0.85 -1.55 -7.12
CA GLY A 109 -0.96 -2.83 -7.83
C GLY A 109 0.01 -2.99 -9.00
N GLN A 110 1.08 -2.22 -9.05
CA GLN A 110 2.01 -2.22 -10.15
C GLN A 110 3.10 -3.28 -9.95
N PRO A 111 3.41 -4.11 -10.98
CA PRO A 111 4.41 -5.14 -10.88
C PRO A 111 5.81 -4.53 -10.82
N PHE A 112 6.63 -5.04 -9.92
CA PHE A 112 7.98 -4.52 -9.69
C PHE A 112 8.95 -5.63 -9.37
N VAL A 113 10.21 -5.37 -9.65
CA VAL A 113 11.30 -6.30 -9.40
C VAL A 113 12.24 -5.73 -8.36
N VAL A 114 12.82 -6.64 -7.57
CA VAL A 114 13.82 -6.32 -6.56
C VAL A 114 15.18 -6.77 -7.06
N THR A 115 16.15 -5.85 -7.09
CA THR A 115 17.53 -6.13 -7.47
C THR A 115 18.50 -5.61 -6.42
N LEU A 116 19.78 -6.00 -6.53
CA LEU A 116 20.87 -5.45 -5.73
C LEU A 116 21.70 -4.47 -6.56
N ASP A 117 22.06 -3.33 -5.99
CA ASP A 117 23.05 -2.45 -6.58
C ASP A 117 24.49 -2.94 -6.36
N SER A 118 25.47 -2.21 -6.90
CA SER A 118 26.90 -2.55 -6.78
C SER A 118 27.45 -2.51 -5.35
N LYS A 119 26.69 -1.95 -4.40
CA LYS A 119 27.01 -1.90 -2.97
C LYS A 119 26.21 -2.91 -2.15
N GLY A 120 25.44 -3.78 -2.81
CA GLY A 120 24.59 -4.78 -2.15
C GLY A 120 23.35 -4.18 -1.47
N GLN A 121 22.91 -2.98 -1.86
CA GLN A 121 21.67 -2.39 -1.36
C GLN A 121 20.49 -2.78 -2.24
N PRO A 122 19.30 -2.99 -1.66
CA PRO A 122 18.11 -3.33 -2.42
C PRO A 122 17.63 -2.15 -3.25
N GLN A 123 17.21 -2.45 -4.48
CA GLN A 123 16.59 -1.52 -5.40
C GLN A 123 15.25 -2.08 -5.85
N VAL A 124 14.26 -1.21 -5.98
CA VAL A 124 12.93 -1.54 -6.45
C VAL A 124 12.69 -0.77 -7.74
N THR A 125 12.34 -1.50 -8.80
CA THR A 125 12.10 -0.92 -10.11
C THR A 125 10.77 -1.43 -10.65
N LEU A 126 9.93 -0.50 -11.12
CA LEU A 126 8.72 -0.84 -11.86
C LEU A 126 9.10 -1.76 -13.02
N GLN A 127 8.40 -2.87 -13.18
CA GLN A 127 8.86 -3.91 -14.11
C GLN A 127 8.89 -3.44 -15.57
N SER A 128 7.99 -2.52 -15.96
CA SER A 128 8.00 -1.90 -17.30
C SER A 128 9.26 -1.07 -17.58
N GLN A 129 9.98 -0.66 -16.54
CA GLN A 129 11.24 0.09 -16.63
C GLN A 129 12.46 -0.80 -16.36
N ALA A 130 12.25 -2.03 -15.90
CA ALA A 130 13.34 -2.97 -15.64
C ALA A 130 13.93 -3.50 -16.96
N ALA A 131 15.21 -3.82 -16.94
CA ALA A 131 15.86 -4.44 -18.10
C ALA A 131 15.28 -5.84 -18.36
N LEU A 132 14.47 -5.97 -19.41
CA LEU A 132 13.94 -7.25 -19.89
C LEU A 132 14.92 -8.01 -20.79
N SER A 133 16.20 -7.59 -20.82
CA SER A 133 17.25 -8.17 -21.68
C SER A 133 17.52 -9.65 -21.41
N ARG A 134 17.07 -10.17 -20.25
CA ARG A 134 17.10 -11.60 -19.96
C ARG A 134 16.20 -12.40 -20.91
N TYR A 135 15.08 -11.83 -21.37
CA TYR A 135 14.13 -12.48 -22.26
C TYR A 135 14.48 -12.29 -23.74
N SER A 136 14.08 -13.25 -24.58
CA SER A 136 14.15 -13.09 -26.04
C SER A 136 13.23 -11.95 -26.53
N PRO A 137 13.48 -11.35 -27.71
CA PRO A 137 12.65 -10.26 -28.23
C PRO A 137 11.14 -10.58 -28.29
N ALA A 138 10.78 -11.81 -28.69
CA ALA A 138 9.38 -12.24 -28.72
C ALA A 138 8.74 -12.29 -27.33
N GLN A 139 9.48 -12.78 -26.33
CA GLN A 139 9.04 -12.81 -24.93
C GLN A 139 8.93 -11.40 -24.34
N GLN A 140 9.84 -10.49 -24.70
CA GLN A 140 9.76 -9.08 -24.28
C GLN A 140 8.45 -8.44 -24.78
N THR A 141 8.06 -8.67 -26.03
CA THR A 141 6.78 -8.18 -26.57
C THR A 141 5.58 -8.77 -25.82
N ILE A 142 5.60 -10.07 -25.50
CA ILE A 142 4.54 -10.71 -24.71
C ILE A 142 4.43 -10.07 -23.31
N LEU A 143 5.56 -9.89 -22.62
CA LEU A 143 5.58 -9.26 -21.30
C LEU A 143 5.12 -7.79 -21.35
N GLN A 144 5.55 -7.02 -22.35
CA GLN A 144 5.11 -5.62 -22.49
C GLN A 144 3.59 -5.52 -22.69
N ASN A 145 3.01 -6.37 -23.53
CA ASN A 145 1.56 -6.43 -23.71
C ASN A 145 0.83 -6.83 -22.42
N ALA A 146 1.39 -7.79 -21.67
CA ALA A 146 0.82 -8.23 -20.40
C ALA A 146 0.91 -7.14 -19.31
N LEU A 147 2.03 -6.41 -19.24
CA LEU A 147 2.20 -5.26 -18.34
C LEU A 147 1.20 -4.14 -18.65
N SER A 148 0.91 -3.89 -19.94
CA SER A 148 -0.13 -2.92 -20.34
C SER A 148 -1.52 -3.35 -19.86
N GLN A 149 -1.91 -4.60 -20.13
CA GLN A 149 -3.22 -5.14 -19.68
C GLN A 149 -3.36 -5.07 -18.16
N LEU A 150 -2.27 -5.36 -17.45
CA LEU A 150 -2.26 -5.32 -16.01
C LEU A 150 -2.37 -3.89 -15.47
N SER A 151 -1.70 -2.92 -16.10
CA SER A 151 -1.80 -1.51 -15.71
C SER A 151 -3.25 -1.02 -15.76
N ASP A 152 -3.98 -1.34 -16.85
CA ASP A 152 -5.40 -1.02 -16.98
C ASP A 152 -6.26 -1.70 -15.89
N MET A 153 -6.01 -2.99 -15.64
CA MET A 153 -6.71 -3.75 -14.59
C MET A 153 -6.44 -3.17 -13.19
N ALA A 154 -5.18 -2.81 -12.88
CA ALA A 154 -4.79 -2.22 -11.62
C ALA A 154 -5.50 -0.88 -11.39
N SER A 155 -5.60 -0.03 -12.42
CA SER A 155 -6.35 1.22 -12.34
C SER A 155 -7.84 1.01 -12.08
N LYS A 156 -8.47 0.00 -12.70
CA LYS A 156 -9.86 -0.36 -12.43
C LYS A 156 -10.08 -0.85 -11.00
N ILE A 157 -9.19 -1.73 -10.50
CA ILE A 157 -9.24 -2.20 -9.12
C ILE A 157 -9.08 -1.03 -8.15
N GLN A 158 -8.12 -0.13 -8.40
CA GLN A 158 -7.90 1.05 -7.57
C GLN A 158 -9.12 1.96 -7.54
N ALA A 159 -9.76 2.21 -8.68
CA ALA A 159 -10.97 3.02 -8.74
C ALA A 159 -12.13 2.39 -7.96
N ASN A 160 -12.31 1.06 -8.06
CA ASN A 160 -13.31 0.34 -7.27
C ASN A 160 -13.03 0.43 -5.76
N THR A 161 -11.76 0.26 -5.34
CA THR A 161 -11.35 0.40 -3.94
C THR A 161 -11.56 1.83 -3.43
N THR A 162 -11.19 2.85 -4.20
CA THR A 162 -11.40 4.25 -3.86
C THR A 162 -12.89 4.56 -3.70
N ASN A 163 -13.74 4.09 -4.63
CA ASN A 163 -15.20 4.25 -4.50
C ASN A 163 -15.74 3.57 -3.24
N GLN A 164 -15.26 2.36 -2.92
CA GLN A 164 -15.67 1.65 -1.71
C GLN A 164 -15.25 2.39 -0.44
N ASN A 165 -14.08 3.01 -0.42
CA ASN A 165 -13.63 3.81 0.71
C ASN A 165 -14.53 5.04 0.90
N TRP A 166 -14.84 5.78 -0.17
CA TRP A 166 -15.77 6.91 -0.10
C TRP A 166 -17.17 6.51 0.36
N LEU A 167 -17.66 5.35 -0.11
CA LEU A 167 -18.91 4.78 0.39
C LEU A 167 -18.84 4.51 1.89
N ASN A 168 -17.77 3.88 2.38
CA ASN A 168 -17.61 3.60 3.81
C ASN A 168 -17.57 4.91 4.61
N ASP A 169 -16.79 5.89 4.16
CA ASP A 169 -16.67 7.20 4.80
C ASP A 169 -18.03 7.91 4.90
N LEU A 170 -18.83 7.90 3.82
CA LEU A 170 -20.17 8.49 3.81
C LEU A 170 -21.17 7.70 4.66
N ASN A 171 -21.11 6.36 4.67
CA ASN A 171 -21.94 5.51 5.52
C ASN A 171 -21.65 5.74 7.01
N ASP A 172 -20.41 6.11 7.36
CA ASP A 172 -19.98 6.37 8.73
C ASP A 172 -20.35 7.77 9.24
N VAL A 173 -20.87 8.66 8.39
CA VAL A 173 -21.21 10.04 8.77
C VAL A 173 -22.29 10.09 9.84
N GLU A 174 -23.46 9.50 9.59
CA GLU A 174 -24.58 9.54 10.54
C GLU A 174 -24.25 8.87 11.88
N PRO A 175 -23.70 7.64 11.92
CA PRO A 175 -23.24 7.04 13.17
C PRO A 175 -22.23 7.91 13.92
N SER A 176 -21.30 8.56 13.21
CA SER A 176 -20.32 9.45 13.81
C SER A 176 -20.96 10.69 14.42
N LEU A 177 -21.88 11.35 13.70
CA LEU A 177 -22.58 12.53 14.20
C LEU A 177 -23.43 12.19 15.43
N LEU A 178 -24.19 11.09 15.38
CA LEU A 178 -24.96 10.60 16.54
C LEU A 178 -24.07 10.33 17.75
N ALA A 179 -22.90 9.72 17.56
CA ALA A 179 -21.95 9.47 18.65
C ALA A 179 -21.34 10.77 19.22
N ILE A 180 -21.10 11.78 18.38
CA ILE A 180 -20.65 13.11 18.81
C ILE A 180 -21.74 13.79 19.65
N HIS A 181 -22.99 13.81 19.17
CA HIS A 181 -24.13 14.42 19.87
C HIS A 181 -24.44 13.73 21.20
N ALA A 182 -24.27 12.42 21.26
CA ALA A 182 -24.39 11.64 22.49
C ALA A 182 -23.20 11.80 23.45
N GLY A 183 -22.15 12.55 23.07
CA GLY A 183 -20.93 12.72 23.87
C GLY A 183 -20.09 11.46 24.01
N LEU A 184 -20.30 10.46 23.15
CA LEU A 184 -19.58 9.18 23.16
C LEU A 184 -18.18 9.30 22.56
N ILE A 185 -18.01 10.21 21.60
CA ILE A 185 -16.73 10.52 20.96
C ILE A 185 -16.50 12.02 20.89
N THR A 186 -15.24 12.44 20.94
CA THR A 186 -14.84 13.82 20.65
C THR A 186 -14.52 13.94 19.16
N PRO A 187 -14.97 14.99 18.45
CA PRO A 187 -14.59 15.26 17.07
C PRO A 187 -13.07 15.18 16.89
N SER A 188 -12.62 14.32 15.98
CA SER A 188 -11.19 14.06 15.74
C SER A 188 -10.73 14.52 14.36
N SER A 189 -11.67 14.72 13.44
CA SER A 189 -11.42 15.23 12.09
C SER A 189 -11.95 16.65 11.91
N GLY A 190 -11.46 17.33 10.87
CA GLY A 190 -11.89 18.69 10.52
C GLY A 190 -13.39 18.77 10.21
N TRP A 191 -13.91 17.83 9.41
CA TRP A 191 -15.32 17.78 9.05
C TRP A 191 -16.22 17.55 10.27
N GLN A 192 -15.86 16.65 11.20
CA GLN A 192 -16.63 16.42 12.42
C GLN A 192 -16.73 17.67 13.29
N SER A 193 -15.61 18.39 13.44
CA SER A 193 -15.56 19.60 14.25
C SER A 193 -16.43 20.71 13.63
N GLN A 194 -16.40 20.83 12.31
CA GLN A 194 -17.22 21.80 11.58
C GLN A 194 -18.71 21.45 11.63
N ALA A 195 -19.08 20.18 11.42
CA ALA A 195 -20.45 19.71 11.53
C ALA A 195 -21.02 19.96 12.93
N ALA A 196 -20.28 19.59 13.98
CA ALA A 196 -20.69 19.82 15.37
C ALA A 196 -20.91 21.31 15.68
N ALA A 197 -20.06 22.19 15.14
CA ALA A 197 -20.22 23.64 15.32
C ALA A 197 -21.46 24.20 14.61
N LEU A 198 -21.76 23.72 13.40
CA LEU A 198 -22.96 24.12 12.65
C LEU A 198 -24.23 23.58 13.30
N ALA A 199 -24.24 22.32 13.75
CA ALA A 199 -25.33 21.73 14.50
C ALA A 199 -25.61 22.49 15.81
N ALA A 200 -24.58 22.88 16.57
CA ALA A 200 -24.73 23.67 17.79
C ALA A 200 -25.31 25.07 17.57
N THR A 201 -25.25 25.58 16.33
CA THR A 201 -25.85 26.87 15.94
C THR A 201 -27.17 26.69 15.18
N GLY A 202 -27.63 25.45 14.98
CA GLY A 202 -28.86 25.11 14.29
C GLY A 202 -28.85 25.45 12.80
N LEU A 203 -27.68 25.58 12.18
CA LEU A 203 -27.54 25.96 10.77
C LEU A 203 -27.60 24.72 9.85
N PRO A 204 -28.18 24.85 8.64
CA PRO A 204 -28.22 23.74 7.69
C PRO A 204 -26.83 23.46 7.12
N PHE A 205 -26.45 22.18 7.09
CA PHE A 205 -25.20 21.74 6.48
C PHE A 205 -25.30 20.34 5.87
N LYS A 206 -24.58 20.15 4.77
CA LYS A 206 -24.46 18.85 4.10
C LYS A 206 -23.04 18.32 4.24
N VAL A 207 -22.89 17.04 4.58
CA VAL A 207 -21.61 16.34 4.51
C VAL A 207 -21.47 15.72 3.13
N ALA A 208 -20.31 15.91 2.50
CA ALA A 208 -20.01 15.42 1.16
C ALA A 208 -18.55 14.98 1.05
N ILE A 209 -18.17 14.40 -0.09
CA ILE A 209 -16.78 14.10 -0.46
C ILE A 209 -16.30 15.16 -1.45
N ASP A 210 -15.13 15.77 -1.18
CA ASP A 210 -14.50 16.75 -2.08
C ASP A 210 -13.83 16.07 -3.30
N SER A 211 -13.30 16.89 -4.21
CA SER A 211 -12.57 16.41 -5.39
C SER A 211 -11.27 15.65 -5.07
N GLN A 212 -10.80 15.73 -3.83
CA GLN A 212 -9.62 15.04 -3.32
C GLN A 212 -9.99 13.75 -2.57
N GLY A 213 -11.29 13.46 -2.40
CA GLY A 213 -11.77 12.28 -1.73
C GLY A 213 -11.89 12.41 -0.21
N ASN A 214 -11.88 13.62 0.35
CA ASN A 214 -12.03 13.85 1.79
C ASN A 214 -13.47 14.23 2.13
N LEU A 215 -13.92 13.82 3.33
CA LEU A 215 -15.16 14.32 3.89
C LEU A 215 -15.04 15.83 4.20
N THR A 216 -16.05 16.57 3.78
CA THR A 216 -16.18 18.03 3.92
C THR A 216 -17.59 18.36 4.41
N VAL A 217 -17.72 19.52 5.05
CA VAL A 217 -19.01 20.06 5.48
C VAL A 217 -19.31 21.34 4.70
N GLU A 218 -20.41 21.30 3.97
CA GLU A 218 -20.93 22.45 3.24
C GLU A 218 -21.95 23.18 4.11
N ASN A 219 -21.62 24.40 4.54
CA ASN A 219 -22.59 25.30 5.16
C ASN A 219 -23.45 25.92 4.05
N GLN A 220 -24.70 25.47 3.94
CA GLN A 220 -25.58 25.87 2.84
C GLN A 220 -25.97 27.35 2.89
N LEU A 221 -25.81 28.05 4.02
CA LEU A 221 -26.06 29.50 4.10
C LEU A 221 -24.87 30.35 3.64
N GLN A 222 -23.70 29.75 3.39
CA GLN A 222 -22.46 30.47 3.07
C GLN A 222 -21.74 29.96 1.82
N GLY A 223 -22.08 28.79 1.31
CA GLY A 223 -21.42 28.14 0.18
C GLY A 223 -22.28 28.05 -1.07
N ASP A 224 -21.61 27.79 -2.20
CA ASP A 224 -22.28 27.33 -3.41
C ASP A 224 -22.70 25.86 -3.20
N VAL A 225 -23.97 25.55 -3.46
CA VAL A 225 -24.47 24.17 -3.42
C VAL A 225 -24.07 23.46 -4.71
N THR A 226 -22.86 22.92 -4.71
CA THR A 226 -22.18 22.45 -5.93
C THR A 226 -22.63 21.08 -6.41
N ASP A 227 -23.27 20.30 -5.56
CA ASP A 227 -23.75 18.94 -5.86
C ASP A 227 -25.22 18.90 -6.29
N VAL A 228 -25.89 20.06 -6.32
CA VAL A 228 -27.28 20.21 -6.78
C VAL A 228 -27.32 20.57 -8.27
N PRO A 229 -28.16 19.90 -9.08
CA PRO A 229 -28.36 20.21 -10.49
C PRO A 229 -28.60 21.70 -10.75
N ALA A 230 -28.04 22.23 -11.84
CA ALA A 230 -28.14 23.66 -12.17
C ALA A 230 -29.59 24.18 -12.28
N SER A 231 -30.55 23.31 -12.60
CA SER A 231 -31.98 23.64 -12.62
C SER A 231 -32.60 23.85 -11.23
N GLU A 232 -32.03 23.24 -10.20
CA GLU A 232 -32.54 23.21 -8.83
C GLU A 232 -31.86 24.26 -7.94
N GLN A 233 -30.65 24.69 -8.30
CA GLN A 233 -29.90 25.72 -7.56
C GLN A 233 -30.71 27.01 -7.28
N PRO A 234 -31.51 27.58 -8.22
CA PRO A 234 -32.31 28.78 -7.93
C PRO A 234 -33.43 28.53 -6.90
N ILE A 235 -34.01 27.32 -6.90
CA ILE A 235 -35.06 26.91 -5.95
C ILE A 235 -34.44 26.84 -4.56
N LEU A 236 -33.31 26.14 -4.45
CA LEU A 236 -32.59 25.97 -3.20
C LEU A 236 -32.05 27.29 -2.65
N ALA A 237 -31.48 28.16 -3.50
CA ALA A 237 -31.03 29.48 -3.09
C ALA A 237 -32.17 30.35 -2.54
N THR A 238 -33.36 30.27 -3.14
CA THR A 238 -34.57 30.95 -2.63
C THR A 238 -34.98 30.39 -1.27
N ALA A 239 -34.98 29.06 -1.13
CA ALA A 239 -35.33 28.38 0.11
C ALA A 239 -34.36 28.72 1.25
N LEU A 240 -33.06 28.79 0.98
CA LEU A 240 -32.03 29.16 1.95
C LEU A 240 -32.21 30.61 2.43
N GLY A 241 -32.57 31.54 1.54
CA GLY A 241 -32.92 32.92 1.93
C GLY A 241 -34.17 33.00 2.80
N GLN A 242 -35.18 32.18 2.51
CA GLN A 242 -36.38 32.04 3.34
C GLN A 242 -36.04 31.45 4.71
N LEU A 243 -35.26 30.37 4.75
CA LEU A 243 -34.82 29.73 5.99
C LEU A 243 -34.04 30.71 6.87
N GLN A 244 -33.17 31.56 6.31
CA GLN A 244 -32.47 32.57 7.09
C GLN A 244 -33.45 33.53 7.80
N THR A 245 -34.56 33.88 7.15
CA THR A 245 -35.63 34.71 7.75
C THR A 245 -36.40 33.91 8.81
N VAL A 246 -36.71 32.64 8.57
CA VAL A 246 -37.37 31.74 9.52
C VAL A 246 -36.54 31.59 10.79
N LEU A 247 -35.23 31.34 10.67
CA LEU A 247 -34.31 31.20 11.81
C LEU A 247 -34.19 32.48 12.64
N GLN A 248 -34.34 33.65 12.02
CA GLN A 248 -34.31 34.94 12.73
C GLN A 248 -35.64 35.29 13.41
N THR A 249 -36.76 34.96 12.78
CA THR A 249 -38.11 35.39 13.23
C THR A 249 -38.86 34.33 14.03
N GLY A 250 -38.50 33.06 13.86
CA GLY A 250 -39.24 31.91 14.38
C GLY A 250 -40.58 31.64 13.68
N ILE A 251 -40.88 32.32 12.56
CA ILE A 251 -42.15 32.17 11.83
C ILE A 251 -41.91 31.29 10.61
N ALA A 252 -42.58 30.13 10.55
CA ALA A 252 -42.44 29.12 9.50
C ALA A 252 -43.80 28.79 8.84
N PRO A 253 -44.24 29.56 7.83
CA PRO A 253 -45.53 29.35 7.17
C PRO A 253 -45.60 28.08 6.31
N LEU A 254 -44.48 27.56 5.81
CA LEU A 254 -44.41 26.36 4.98
C LEU A 254 -44.02 25.11 5.80
N GLY A 255 -44.46 23.93 5.35
CA GLY A 255 -44.19 22.68 6.04
C GLY A 255 -42.70 22.35 6.18
N TRP A 256 -41.92 22.57 5.12
CA TRP A 256 -40.46 22.35 5.14
C TRP A 256 -39.75 23.37 6.04
N GLU A 257 -40.21 24.62 6.10
CA GLU A 257 -39.65 25.65 6.98
C GLU A 257 -39.88 25.26 8.45
N ALA A 258 -41.07 24.75 8.77
CA ALA A 258 -41.41 24.33 10.12
C ALA A 258 -40.53 23.15 10.55
N GLN A 259 -40.32 22.19 9.65
CA GLN A 259 -39.42 21.06 9.90
C GLN A 259 -37.96 21.51 10.08
N ALA A 260 -37.45 22.40 9.23
CA ALA A 260 -36.10 22.94 9.35
C ALA A 260 -35.90 23.72 10.65
N LEU A 261 -36.91 24.52 11.06
CA LEU A 261 -36.89 25.23 12.33
C LEU A 261 -36.88 24.26 13.53
N THR A 262 -37.67 23.18 13.48
CA THR A 262 -37.63 22.12 14.50
C THR A 262 -36.24 21.50 14.59
N TYR A 263 -35.66 21.07 13.47
CA TYR A 263 -34.31 20.48 13.47
C TYR A 263 -33.24 21.45 13.98
N SER A 264 -33.35 22.74 13.60
CA SER A 264 -32.48 23.80 14.12
C SER A 264 -32.57 23.93 15.65
N GLN A 265 -33.78 23.94 16.21
CA GLN A 265 -34.00 24.08 17.65
C GLN A 265 -33.61 22.83 18.45
N GLU A 266 -33.74 21.65 17.85
CA GLU A 266 -33.35 20.37 18.45
C GLU A 266 -31.85 20.07 18.30
N GLY A 267 -31.12 20.88 17.53
CA GLY A 267 -29.71 20.64 17.21
C GLY A 267 -29.50 19.40 16.33
N GLN A 268 -30.53 18.99 15.60
CA GLN A 268 -30.47 17.87 14.67
C GLN A 268 -29.69 18.26 13.41
N ASP A 269 -28.89 17.35 12.86
CA ASP A 269 -28.16 17.60 11.63
C ASP A 269 -29.09 17.56 10.41
N TYR A 270 -29.13 18.65 9.65
CA TYR A 270 -30.01 18.75 8.50
C TYR A 270 -29.45 19.61 7.39
N TYR A 271 -29.99 19.40 6.19
CA TYR A 271 -29.77 20.25 5.02
C TYR A 271 -31.06 20.37 4.21
N LEU A 272 -31.13 21.39 3.36
CA LEU A 272 -32.20 21.56 2.38
C LEU A 272 -31.79 20.93 1.06
N ASP A 273 -32.75 20.25 0.43
CA ASP A 273 -32.59 19.66 -0.90
C ASP A 273 -33.83 19.95 -1.76
N VAL A 274 -33.75 19.65 -3.05
CA VAL A 274 -34.89 19.73 -3.97
C VAL A 274 -35.27 18.31 -4.38
N ASP A 275 -36.53 17.95 -4.19
CA ASP A 275 -37.04 16.67 -4.67
C ASP A 275 -37.04 16.69 -6.21
N PRO A 276 -36.31 15.77 -6.88
CA PRO A 276 -36.12 15.84 -8.33
C PRO A 276 -37.42 15.60 -9.10
N VAL A 277 -38.41 14.95 -8.49
CA VAL A 277 -39.70 14.61 -9.13
C VAL A 277 -40.71 15.74 -8.97
N THR A 278 -40.85 16.27 -7.75
CA THR A 278 -41.86 17.26 -7.41
C THR A 278 -41.35 18.70 -7.50
N GLN A 279 -40.03 18.88 -7.57
CA GLN A 279 -39.34 20.18 -7.55
C GLN A 279 -39.66 21.02 -6.30
N ASN A 280 -40.05 20.36 -5.20
CA ASN A 280 -40.30 20.98 -3.92
C ASN A 280 -39.05 20.93 -3.03
N VAL A 281 -38.92 21.93 -2.16
CA VAL A 281 -37.91 21.94 -1.10
C VAL A 281 -38.25 20.87 -0.07
N VAL A 282 -37.24 20.08 0.30
CA VAL A 282 -37.34 19.06 1.35
C VAL A 282 -36.22 19.26 2.37
N VAL A 283 -36.49 18.87 3.62
CA VAL A 283 -35.49 18.86 4.69
C VAL A 283 -35.00 17.43 4.87
N LYS A 284 -33.69 17.22 4.71
CA LYS A 284 -33.04 15.91 4.83
C LYS A 284 -32.03 15.91 5.96
N THR A 285 -31.70 14.73 6.45
CA THR A 285 -30.62 14.51 7.42
C THR A 285 -29.37 14.02 6.71
N ASN A 286 -28.20 14.12 7.35
CA ASN A 286 -26.92 13.60 6.84
C ASN A 286 -26.81 12.06 6.97
N SER A 287 -27.87 11.34 6.64
CA SER A 287 -27.90 9.87 6.55
C SER A 287 -27.32 9.37 5.24
N ALA A 288 -26.85 8.12 5.22
CA ALA A 288 -26.28 7.51 4.03
C ALA A 288 -27.22 7.53 2.81
N GLU A 289 -28.52 7.26 3.02
CA GLU A 289 -29.55 7.33 1.99
C GLU A 289 -29.64 8.71 1.31
N ASN A 290 -29.31 9.76 2.06
CA ASN A 290 -29.46 11.14 1.63
C ASN A 290 -28.17 11.72 1.03
N ILE A 291 -27.00 11.30 1.49
CA ILE A 291 -25.71 11.92 1.09
C ILE A 291 -24.87 11.06 0.16
N VAL A 292 -25.17 9.77 -0.01
CA VAL A 292 -24.46 8.90 -0.97
C VAL A 292 -25.04 9.11 -2.36
N PRO A 293 -24.25 9.59 -3.35
CA PRO A 293 -24.70 9.70 -4.72
C PRO A 293 -24.99 8.32 -5.33
N ASP A 294 -26.06 8.21 -6.12
CA ASP A 294 -26.48 6.94 -6.73
C ASP A 294 -25.37 6.21 -7.50
N PHE A 295 -24.53 6.95 -8.23
CA PHE A 295 -23.46 6.35 -9.02
C PHE A 295 -22.40 5.64 -8.17
N MET A 296 -22.26 5.99 -6.89
CA MET A 296 -21.31 5.36 -5.99
C MET A 296 -21.80 3.99 -5.51
N ASN A 297 -23.12 3.73 -5.50
CA ASN A 297 -23.70 2.48 -5.01
C ASN A 297 -23.31 1.25 -5.84
N THR A 298 -22.77 1.45 -7.04
CA THR A 298 -22.24 0.39 -7.89
C THR A 298 -20.75 0.59 -8.14
N PRO A 299 -19.94 -0.48 -8.16
CA PRO A 299 -18.54 -0.36 -8.55
C PRO A 299 -18.42 0.28 -9.95
N PRO A 300 -17.57 1.30 -10.13
CA PRO A 300 -17.42 1.97 -11.43
C PRO A 300 -16.95 1.02 -12.52
N TYR A 301 -16.24 -0.06 -12.16
CA TYR A 301 -15.81 -1.10 -13.09
C TYR A 301 -16.26 -2.48 -12.61
N ALA A 302 -17.44 -2.93 -13.07
CA ALA A 302 -17.92 -4.28 -12.81
C ALA A 302 -17.02 -5.37 -13.42
N ASP A 303 -16.42 -5.09 -14.58
CA ASP A 303 -15.40 -5.95 -15.21
C ASP A 303 -14.00 -5.32 -15.11
N ILE A 304 -13.19 -5.88 -14.21
CA ILE A 304 -11.78 -5.51 -14.03
C ILE A 304 -10.86 -6.08 -15.13
N GLY A 305 -11.36 -6.96 -16.00
CA GLY A 305 -10.61 -7.55 -17.11
C GLY A 305 -9.79 -8.78 -16.73
N ALA A 306 -10.11 -9.46 -15.62
CA ALA A 306 -9.42 -10.65 -15.13
C ALA A 306 -9.79 -11.93 -15.89
N ASN A 307 -9.58 -11.93 -17.21
CA ASN A 307 -10.12 -12.92 -18.15
C ASN A 307 -9.22 -14.15 -18.37
N THR A 308 -8.02 -14.16 -17.82
CA THR A 308 -7.07 -15.28 -17.90
C THR A 308 -6.63 -15.69 -16.50
N PRO A 309 -6.14 -16.94 -16.31
CA PRO A 309 -5.68 -17.38 -14.99
C PRO A 309 -4.58 -16.50 -14.38
N TRP A 310 -3.63 -16.03 -15.20
CA TRP A 310 -2.57 -15.15 -14.71
C TRP A 310 -3.09 -13.76 -14.35
N LEU A 311 -4.07 -13.20 -15.09
CA LEU A 311 -4.71 -11.94 -14.73
C LEU A 311 -5.52 -12.06 -13.44
N GLN A 312 -6.20 -13.18 -13.22
CA GLN A 312 -6.90 -13.46 -11.96
C GLN A 312 -5.94 -13.51 -10.78
N GLN A 313 -4.80 -14.18 -10.95
CA GLN A 313 -3.77 -14.22 -9.91
C GLN A 313 -3.19 -12.83 -9.63
N ALA A 314 -2.90 -12.05 -10.68
CA ALA A 314 -2.45 -10.66 -10.52
C ALA A 314 -3.50 -9.81 -9.80
N ALA A 315 -4.79 -9.92 -10.18
CA ALA A 315 -5.88 -9.20 -9.51
C ALA A 315 -5.92 -9.51 -8.00
N ASN A 316 -5.77 -10.77 -7.61
CA ASN A 316 -5.71 -11.16 -6.20
C ASN A 316 -4.53 -10.50 -5.47
N PHE A 317 -3.34 -10.45 -6.09
CA PHE A 317 -2.17 -9.79 -5.51
C PHE A 317 -2.33 -8.28 -5.41
N ILE A 318 -2.96 -7.65 -6.40
CA ILE A 318 -3.29 -6.22 -6.38
C ILE A 318 -4.24 -5.93 -5.22
N GLN A 319 -5.33 -6.69 -5.09
CA GLN A 319 -6.33 -6.51 -4.04
C GLN A 319 -5.78 -6.76 -2.63
N SER A 320 -4.81 -7.67 -2.49
CA SER A 320 -4.16 -7.94 -1.20
C SER A 320 -2.97 -7.01 -0.90
N GLY A 321 -2.54 -6.16 -1.84
CA GLY A 321 -1.31 -5.35 -1.71
C GLY A 321 -0.02 -6.18 -1.72
N THR A 322 -0.09 -7.42 -2.23
CA THR A 322 1.07 -8.31 -2.31
C THR A 322 2.00 -7.86 -3.43
N GLY A 323 3.30 -7.69 -3.15
CA GLY A 323 4.27 -7.36 -4.19
C GLY A 323 4.49 -8.53 -5.17
N PHE A 324 4.55 -8.25 -6.46
CA PHE A 324 4.70 -9.28 -7.50
C PHE A 324 5.38 -8.74 -8.77
N TYR A 325 5.71 -9.65 -9.68
CA TYR A 325 6.18 -9.37 -11.05
C TYR A 325 5.64 -10.42 -12.03
N LEU A 326 5.71 -10.11 -13.33
CA LEU A 326 5.39 -11.03 -14.42
C LEU A 326 6.63 -11.78 -14.90
N ASP A 327 6.49 -13.04 -15.25
CA ASP A 327 7.57 -13.85 -15.81
C ASP A 327 7.04 -14.70 -16.97
N ILE A 328 7.93 -15.34 -17.70
CA ILE A 328 7.58 -16.33 -18.72
C ILE A 328 7.83 -17.72 -18.16
N GLY A 329 6.76 -18.52 -18.07
CA GLY A 329 6.81 -19.91 -17.66
C GLY A 329 7.55 -20.78 -18.69
N SER A 330 7.85 -22.02 -18.30
CA SER A 330 8.53 -23.01 -19.16
C SER A 330 7.75 -23.35 -20.44
N ASN A 331 6.44 -23.12 -20.45
CA ASN A 331 5.56 -23.28 -21.60
C ASN A 331 5.44 -22.02 -22.49
N GLY A 332 6.23 -20.96 -22.20
CA GLY A 332 6.21 -19.70 -22.94
C GLY A 332 5.05 -18.76 -22.59
N GLN A 333 4.20 -19.12 -21.61
CA GLN A 333 3.08 -18.28 -21.18
C GLN A 333 3.49 -17.31 -20.06
N VAL A 334 2.74 -16.21 -19.94
CA VAL A 334 2.89 -15.27 -18.83
C VAL A 334 2.42 -15.94 -17.54
N ILE A 335 3.23 -15.77 -16.50
CA ILE A 335 2.93 -16.19 -15.13
C ILE A 335 3.14 -15.01 -14.18
N VAL A 336 2.47 -15.05 -13.03
CA VAL A 336 2.64 -14.06 -11.96
C VAL A 336 3.47 -14.68 -10.85
N ARG A 337 4.53 -13.98 -10.42
CA ARG A 337 5.39 -14.41 -9.33
C ARG A 337 5.35 -13.39 -8.21
N GLN A 338 5.14 -13.87 -6.99
CA GLN A 338 5.23 -13.05 -5.80
C GLN A 338 6.68 -12.61 -5.55
N ASN A 339 6.86 -11.40 -5.03
CA ASN A 339 8.13 -10.93 -4.48
C ASN A 339 8.39 -11.52 -3.08
N ASN A 340 8.40 -12.85 -2.99
CA ASN A 340 8.94 -13.59 -1.85
C ASN A 340 10.42 -13.91 -2.09
N GLY A 341 11.12 -14.49 -1.09
CA GLY A 341 12.57 -14.73 -1.21
C GLY A 341 12.95 -15.57 -2.43
N GLN A 342 12.16 -16.62 -2.71
CA GLN A 342 12.32 -17.45 -3.91
C GLN A 342 12.05 -16.67 -5.21
N GLY A 343 11.00 -15.87 -5.26
CA GLY A 343 10.62 -15.07 -6.41
C GLY A 343 11.67 -14.02 -6.74
N ILE A 344 12.18 -13.31 -5.73
CA ILE A 344 13.26 -12.33 -5.90
C ILE A 344 14.54 -13.03 -6.38
N ASN A 345 14.89 -14.18 -5.78
CA ASN A 345 16.05 -14.96 -6.22
C ASN A 345 15.91 -15.41 -7.69
N THR A 346 14.74 -15.92 -8.08
CA THR A 346 14.44 -16.37 -9.45
C THR A 346 14.60 -15.25 -10.47
N TRP A 347 14.21 -14.02 -10.13
CA TRP A 347 14.40 -12.86 -11.00
C TRP A 347 15.89 -12.54 -11.22
N ASN A 348 16.69 -12.63 -10.15
CA ASN A 348 18.11 -12.25 -10.16
C ASN A 348 19.06 -13.34 -10.69
N GLN A 349 18.54 -14.51 -11.08
CA GLN A 349 19.34 -15.57 -11.72
C GLN A 349 19.32 -15.49 -13.26
N PRO A 350 20.38 -15.97 -13.95
CA PRO A 350 20.34 -16.20 -15.38
C PRO A 350 19.17 -17.12 -15.77
N ILE A 351 18.51 -16.86 -16.90
CA ILE A 351 17.29 -17.61 -17.31
C ILE A 351 17.53 -19.11 -17.44
N ASP A 352 18.72 -19.52 -17.90
CA ASP A 352 19.08 -20.93 -18.07
C ASP A 352 19.10 -21.70 -16.73
N GLN A 353 19.33 -21.00 -15.60
CA GLN A 353 19.30 -21.58 -14.25
C GLN A 353 17.91 -21.44 -13.60
N ALA A 354 17.21 -20.33 -13.85
CA ALA A 354 15.84 -20.11 -13.36
C ALA A 354 14.83 -21.14 -13.93
N MET A 355 15.02 -21.59 -15.18
CA MET A 355 14.21 -22.65 -15.79
C MET A 355 14.54 -24.06 -15.30
N GLN A 356 15.66 -24.26 -14.61
CA GLN A 356 16.11 -25.56 -14.12
C GLN A 356 15.69 -25.88 -12.68
N ASN A 357 15.05 -24.96 -11.96
CA ASN A 357 14.50 -25.23 -10.62
C ASN A 357 13.09 -25.83 -10.72
N PRO A 358 12.91 -27.17 -10.63
CA PRO A 358 11.63 -27.84 -10.85
C PRO A 358 10.84 -28.00 -9.54
N ILE A 359 11.30 -27.42 -8.43
CA ILE A 359 10.67 -27.61 -7.13
C ILE A 359 9.54 -26.58 -6.99
N ILE A 360 8.39 -26.95 -7.56
CA ILE A 360 7.01 -26.83 -7.03
C ILE A 360 6.08 -26.95 -8.24
N ASN A 361 5.79 -28.20 -8.60
CA ASN A 361 4.51 -28.56 -9.23
C ASN A 361 3.88 -29.76 -8.50
N LEU A 362 4.27 -29.97 -7.25
CA LEU A 362 3.77 -31.03 -6.38
C LEU A 362 3.54 -30.41 -5.01
N LEU A 363 2.42 -29.69 -4.88
CA LEU A 363 1.58 -29.52 -3.69
C LEU A 363 0.53 -28.44 -4.05
N THR A 364 -0.36 -28.80 -4.96
CA THR A 364 -1.76 -28.35 -5.02
C THR A 364 -2.63 -29.57 -4.85
#